data_AF-A0A7C1PZE3-F1
#
_entry.id   AF-A0A7C1PZE3-F1
#
_cell.length_a   1.000
_cell.length_b   1.000
_cell.length_c   1.000
_cell.angle_alpha   90.00
_cell.angle_beta   90.00
_cell.angle_gamma   90.00
#
_symmetry.space_group_name_H-M   'P 1'
#
loop_
_entity.id
_entity.type
_entity.pdbx_description
1 polymer ?
#
loop_
_entity_poly.entity_id
_entity_poly.type
_entity_poly.pdbx_seq_one_letter_code
_entity_poly.pdbx_strand_id
1 'polypeptide(L)'
;ANMCGLDGNIVDREKIRSNLNAIYKYNLKHDLSKHSNPQRPAFAMGNDGGLLLCTWPNGGKLLIPFVYSDEVWTGIEYQVASHLMIEGMVEEGLEIVRVCRDRYDGVRRNPFNEYECGHWYARALSSYGLIQGLTGVRYDAVDKTLYIDSEIGSDFKSFLSTETGFGSVGLKNGKPFVDMKMGELDIRHVIVSGKEMQL
;
A
#
# COMPACT_ATOMS: atom_id res chain seq x y z
N ALA A 1 11.42 3.86 4.73
CA ALA A 1 12.76 3.90 4.12
C ALA A 1 12.66 3.76 2.61
N ASN A 2 12.22 2.60 2.11
CA ASN A 2 12.12 2.29 0.66
C ASN A 2 11.31 3.34 -0.13
N MET A 3 10.15 3.79 0.38
CA MET A 3 9.34 4.84 -0.27
C MET A 3 10.09 6.18 -0.46
N CYS A 4 11.14 6.43 0.32
CA CYS A 4 11.94 7.66 0.26
C CYS A 4 13.28 7.45 -0.47
N GLY A 5 13.49 6.32 -1.14
CA GLY A 5 14.77 5.99 -1.80
C GLY A 5 15.92 5.79 -0.81
N LEU A 6 15.62 5.55 0.47
CA LEU A 6 16.63 5.17 1.46
C LEU A 6 16.87 3.68 1.31
N ASP A 7 17.81 3.39 0.41
CA ASP A 7 18.21 2.04 0.04
C ASP A 7 19.29 1.53 1.02
N GLY A 8 19.30 0.23 1.28
CA GLY A 8 20.35 -0.44 2.05
C GLY A 8 19.90 -0.97 3.41
N ASN A 9 19.35 -2.20 3.42
CA ASN A 9 19.26 -3.14 4.55
C ASN A 9 19.25 -2.53 5.98
N ILE A 10 18.50 -1.45 6.20
CA ILE A 10 18.44 -0.73 7.48
C ILE A 10 17.96 -1.68 8.57
N VAL A 11 17.06 -2.57 8.18
CA VAL A 11 16.59 -3.71 8.96
C VAL A 11 16.75 -4.96 8.10
N ASP A 12 17.02 -6.08 8.76
CA ASP A 12 17.12 -7.40 8.15
C ASP A 12 15.84 -7.74 7.36
N ARG A 13 15.99 -8.05 6.07
CA ARG A 13 14.89 -8.33 5.14
C ARG A 13 14.07 -9.56 5.54
N GLU A 14 14.71 -10.60 6.05
CA GLU A 14 14.02 -11.81 6.50
C GLU A 14 13.17 -11.52 7.73
N LYS A 15 13.64 -10.67 8.64
CA LYS A 15 12.84 -10.19 9.77
C LYS A 15 11.65 -9.35 9.32
N ILE A 16 11.83 -8.47 8.33
CA ILE A 16 10.73 -7.68 7.75
C ILE A 16 9.65 -8.60 7.18
N ARG A 17 10.05 -9.52 6.29
CA ARG A 17 9.13 -10.48 5.65
C ARG A 17 8.44 -11.38 6.65
N SER A 18 9.16 -11.88 7.65
CA SER A 18 8.58 -12.69 8.72
C SER A 18 7.53 -11.92 9.51
N ASN A 19 7.81 -10.66 9.86
CA ASN A 19 6.87 -9.79 10.54
C ASN A 19 5.63 -9.47 9.69
N LEU A 20 5.80 -9.11 8.42
CA LEU A 20 4.70 -8.83 7.49
C LEU A 20 3.79 -10.06 7.29
N ASN A 21 4.39 -11.24 7.14
CA ASN A 21 3.65 -12.51 7.10
C ASN A 21 2.83 -12.74 8.37
N ALA A 22 3.40 -12.46 9.54
CA ALA A 22 2.68 -12.59 10.81
C ALA A 22 1.50 -11.62 10.89
N ILE A 23 1.69 -10.35 10.47
CA ILE A 23 0.62 -9.35 10.41
C ILE A 23 -0.48 -9.82 9.48
N TYR A 24 -0.16 -10.19 8.24
CA TYR A 24 -1.16 -10.69 7.28
C TYR A 24 -1.91 -11.91 7.84
N LYS A 25 -1.19 -12.93 8.32
CA LYS A 25 -1.79 -14.18 8.83
C LYS A 25 -2.69 -13.97 10.04
N TYR A 26 -2.25 -13.17 11.01
CA TYR A 26 -2.95 -13.07 12.30
C TYR A 26 -3.92 -11.91 12.37
N ASN A 27 -3.66 -10.80 11.68
CA ASN A 27 -4.46 -9.60 11.77
C ASN A 27 -5.54 -9.51 10.69
N LEU A 28 -5.36 -10.11 9.50
CA LEU A 28 -6.39 -10.11 8.48
C LEU A 28 -7.55 -11.02 8.90
N LYS A 29 -8.77 -10.49 8.78
CA LYS A 29 -10.02 -11.22 8.98
C LYS A 29 -10.93 -10.94 7.80
N HIS A 30 -11.54 -11.98 7.25
CA HIS A 30 -12.55 -11.84 6.19
C HIS A 30 -13.95 -11.61 6.73
N ASP A 31 -14.17 -11.86 8.02
CA ASP A 31 -15.46 -11.71 8.69
C ASP A 31 -15.21 -11.28 10.15
N LEU A 32 -15.80 -10.15 10.54
CA LEU A 32 -15.70 -9.55 11.87
C LEU A 32 -16.97 -9.74 12.71
N SER A 33 -17.89 -10.64 12.33
CA SER A 33 -19.18 -10.82 13.00
C SER A 33 -19.04 -11.31 14.43
N LYS A 34 -17.91 -11.96 14.73
CA LYS A 34 -17.54 -12.45 16.07
C LYS A 34 -16.48 -11.58 16.76
N HIS A 35 -16.05 -10.49 16.13
CA HIS A 35 -15.06 -9.58 16.67
C HIS A 35 -15.75 -8.40 17.38
N SER A 36 -15.43 -8.19 18.65
CA SER A 36 -15.97 -7.07 19.41
C SER A 36 -15.06 -5.85 19.30
N ASN A 37 -15.59 -4.75 18.75
CA ASN A 37 -14.96 -3.44 18.75
C ASN A 37 -15.78 -2.47 19.62
N PRO A 38 -15.34 -2.17 20.85
CA PRO A 38 -16.11 -1.35 21.78
C PRO A 38 -16.03 0.16 21.51
N GLN A 39 -15.19 0.60 20.56
CA GLN A 39 -14.88 2.01 20.36
C GLN A 39 -15.55 2.57 19.10
N ARG A 40 -15.00 2.27 17.91
CA ARG A 40 -15.54 2.75 16.61
C ARG A 40 -15.87 1.56 15.71
N PRO A 41 -16.90 0.77 16.04
CA PRO A 41 -17.25 -0.44 15.28
C PRO A 41 -17.67 -0.13 13.84
N ALA A 42 -18.12 1.09 13.54
CA ALA A 42 -18.64 1.41 12.22
C ALA A 42 -17.58 1.32 11.10
N PHE A 43 -16.28 1.42 11.42
CA PHE A 43 -15.19 1.30 10.43
C PHE A 43 -15.19 -0.04 9.71
N ALA A 44 -15.50 -1.12 10.43
CA ALA A 44 -15.72 -2.46 9.92
C ALA A 44 -16.60 -3.23 10.90
N MET A 45 -17.77 -3.71 10.46
CA MET A 45 -18.77 -4.35 11.34
C MET A 45 -19.47 -5.53 10.67
N GLY A 46 -19.97 -6.46 11.47
CA GLY A 46 -20.71 -7.62 10.97
C GLY A 46 -19.83 -8.46 10.06
N ASN A 47 -20.34 -8.81 8.87
CA ASN A 47 -19.60 -9.63 7.91
C ASN A 47 -18.57 -8.86 7.08
N ASP A 48 -18.21 -7.62 7.47
CA ASP A 48 -17.08 -6.93 6.88
C ASP A 48 -15.77 -7.66 7.24
N GLY A 49 -14.80 -7.65 6.32
CA GLY A 49 -13.42 -8.01 6.63
C GLY A 49 -12.54 -6.79 6.91
N GLY A 50 -11.37 -7.01 7.50
CA GLY A 50 -10.37 -5.98 7.71
C GLY A 50 -9.09 -6.48 8.35
N LEU A 51 -8.07 -5.62 8.32
CA LEU A 51 -6.82 -5.83 9.05
C LEU A 51 -6.92 -5.20 10.45
N LEU A 52 -7.00 -6.02 11.48
CA LEU A 52 -7.04 -5.55 12.87
C LEU A 52 -5.72 -4.89 13.27
N LEU A 53 -5.77 -3.81 14.04
CA LEU A 53 -4.56 -3.13 14.49
C LEU A 53 -3.68 -3.99 15.41
N CYS A 54 -4.27 -4.84 16.24
CA CYS A 54 -3.52 -5.75 17.08
C CYS A 54 -4.30 -7.04 17.33
N THR A 55 -3.58 -8.17 17.33
CA THR A 55 -4.15 -9.47 17.65
C THR A 55 -3.25 -10.22 18.63
N TRP A 56 -3.86 -11.15 19.37
CA TRP A 56 -3.19 -12.01 20.34
C TRP A 56 -3.41 -13.47 19.94
N PRO A 57 -2.75 -13.95 18.88
CA PRO A 57 -3.01 -15.29 18.33
C PRO A 57 -2.69 -16.42 19.32
N ASN A 58 -1.79 -16.16 20.28
CA ASN A 58 -1.41 -17.10 21.33
C ASN A 58 -2.04 -16.76 22.70
N GLY A 59 -3.10 -15.93 22.71
CA GLY A 59 -3.66 -15.38 23.95
C GLY A 59 -2.77 -14.31 24.59
N GLY A 60 -3.07 -13.95 25.85
CA GLY A 60 -2.31 -12.93 26.58
C GLY A 60 -2.73 -11.48 26.26
N LYS A 61 -3.96 -11.26 25.77
CA LYS A 61 -4.53 -9.92 25.66
C LYS A 61 -4.53 -9.27 27.04
N LEU A 62 -3.94 -8.08 27.13
CA LEU A 62 -3.89 -7.30 28.37
C LEU A 62 -5.30 -6.96 28.85
N LEU A 63 -5.50 -6.85 30.17
CA LEU A 63 -6.78 -6.44 30.75
C LEU A 63 -7.22 -5.05 30.23
N ILE A 64 -6.24 -4.17 30.03
CA ILE A 64 -6.41 -2.83 29.45
C ILE A 64 -5.43 -2.73 28.28
N PRO A 65 -5.81 -3.18 27.07
CA PRO A 65 -4.96 -3.08 25.90
C PRO A 65 -4.91 -1.63 25.37
N PHE A 66 -4.04 -1.40 24.39
CA PHE A 66 -4.06 -0.17 23.60
C PHE A 66 -5.48 0.08 23.06
N VAL A 67 -6.03 1.29 23.28
CA VAL A 67 -7.46 1.56 23.10
C VAL A 67 -8.00 1.23 21.70
N TYR A 68 -7.18 1.42 20.66
CA TYR A 68 -7.57 1.16 19.27
C TYR A 68 -7.24 -0.27 18.80
N SER A 69 -6.77 -1.17 19.67
CA SER A 69 -6.31 -2.51 19.27
C SER A 69 -7.32 -3.32 18.49
N ASP A 70 -8.61 -3.10 18.77
CA ASP A 70 -9.74 -3.83 18.19
C ASP A 70 -10.31 -3.14 16.93
N GLU A 71 -9.71 -2.06 16.45
CA GLU A 71 -10.18 -1.32 15.27
C GLU A 71 -9.49 -1.78 13.97
N VAL A 72 -10.09 -1.38 12.85
CA VAL A 72 -9.57 -1.52 11.48
C VAL A 72 -9.44 -0.12 10.89
N TRP A 73 -8.23 0.24 10.43
CA TRP A 73 -7.96 1.56 9.84
C TRP A 73 -7.51 1.41 8.39
N THR A 74 -8.31 1.94 7.46
CA THR A 74 -8.04 1.89 6.01
C THR A 74 -6.64 2.41 5.65
N GLY A 75 -6.18 3.48 6.32
CA GLY A 75 -4.85 4.01 6.06
C GLY A 75 -3.71 3.08 6.52
N ILE A 76 -3.92 2.26 7.55
CA ILE A 76 -2.93 1.26 7.97
C ILE A 76 -3.00 0.04 7.05
N GLU A 77 -4.19 -0.36 6.62
CA GLU A 77 -4.37 -1.43 5.63
C GLU A 77 -3.59 -1.16 4.34
N TYR A 78 -3.74 0.03 3.76
CA TYR A 78 -2.98 0.42 2.57
C TYR A 78 -1.47 0.52 2.82
N GLN A 79 -1.06 0.98 4.01
CA GLN A 79 0.35 1.01 4.37
C GLN A 79 0.94 -0.41 4.46
N VAL A 80 0.27 -1.34 5.13
CA VAL A 80 0.72 -2.74 5.23
C VAL A 80 0.71 -3.41 3.87
N ALA A 81 -0.34 -3.20 3.07
CA ALA A 81 -0.43 -3.74 1.71
C ALA A 81 0.70 -3.25 0.81
N SER A 82 0.99 -1.95 0.81
CA SER A 82 2.11 -1.41 0.02
C SER A 82 3.47 -1.92 0.50
N HIS A 83 3.65 -2.16 1.80
CA HIS A 83 4.88 -2.74 2.33
C HIS A 83 5.04 -4.22 1.96
N LEU A 84 3.95 -5.00 1.99
CA LEU A 84 3.92 -6.37 1.49
C LEU A 84 4.34 -6.42 0.02
N MET A 85 3.77 -5.56 -0.82
CA MET A 85 4.09 -5.48 -2.24
C MET A 85 5.57 -5.15 -2.49
N ILE A 86 6.13 -4.16 -1.78
CA ILE A 86 7.57 -3.82 -1.86
C ILE A 86 8.46 -5.02 -1.51
N GLU A 87 8.04 -5.86 -0.58
CA GLU A 87 8.81 -7.03 -0.18
C GLU A 87 8.60 -8.27 -1.07
N GLY A 88 7.83 -8.13 -2.15
CA GLY A 88 7.50 -9.18 -3.12
C GLY A 88 6.30 -10.05 -2.74
N MET A 89 5.56 -9.68 -1.69
CA MET A 89 4.35 -10.38 -1.21
C MET A 89 3.09 -9.75 -1.82
N VAL A 90 3.02 -9.73 -3.15
CA VAL A 90 2.02 -8.98 -3.90
C VAL A 90 0.61 -9.50 -3.64
N GLU A 91 0.41 -10.82 -3.65
CA GLU A 91 -0.92 -11.42 -3.51
C GLU A 91 -1.53 -11.13 -2.13
N GLU A 92 -0.73 -11.24 -1.06
CA GLU A 92 -1.13 -10.89 0.30
C GLU A 92 -1.51 -9.41 0.40
N GLY A 93 -0.72 -8.52 -0.23
CA GLY A 93 -1.04 -7.10 -0.31
C GLY A 93 -2.34 -6.82 -1.05
N LEU A 94 -2.55 -7.45 -2.22
CA LEU A 94 -3.77 -7.31 -3.00
C LEU A 94 -4.99 -7.84 -2.27
N GLU A 95 -4.86 -8.91 -1.50
CA GLU A 95 -5.96 -9.43 -0.69
C GLU A 95 -6.39 -8.44 0.40
N ILE A 96 -5.45 -7.83 1.13
CA ILE A 96 -5.77 -6.77 2.10
C ILE A 96 -6.52 -5.62 1.40
N VAL A 97 -6.06 -5.21 0.22
CA VAL A 97 -6.74 -4.16 -0.56
C VAL A 97 -8.15 -4.58 -0.95
N ARG A 98 -8.37 -5.80 -1.44
CA ARG A 98 -9.70 -6.32 -1.77
C ARG A 98 -10.63 -6.30 -0.56
N VAL A 99 -10.18 -6.88 0.56
CA VAL A 99 -10.95 -6.91 1.82
C VAL A 99 -11.30 -5.50 2.30
N CYS A 100 -10.34 -4.55 2.20
CA CYS A 100 -10.59 -3.15 2.52
C CYS A 100 -11.64 -2.52 1.60
N ARG A 101 -11.52 -2.72 0.28
CA ARG A 101 -12.40 -2.13 -0.73
C ARG A 101 -13.81 -2.72 -0.71
N ASP A 102 -13.96 -3.98 -0.36
CA ASP A 102 -15.27 -4.65 -0.24
C ASP A 102 -16.16 -4.00 0.83
N ARG A 103 -15.58 -3.31 1.83
CA ARG A 103 -16.35 -2.53 2.81
C ARG A 103 -17.04 -1.30 2.22
N TYR A 104 -16.57 -0.82 1.08
CA TYR A 104 -17.01 0.41 0.39
C TYR A 104 -17.68 0.08 -0.95
N ASP A 105 -18.61 -0.86 -0.91
CA ASP A 105 -19.38 -1.41 -2.04
C ASP A 105 -20.39 -0.44 -2.70
N GLY A 106 -20.64 0.72 -2.09
CA GLY A 106 -21.64 1.68 -2.53
C GLY A 106 -23.07 1.38 -2.06
N VAL A 107 -23.31 0.26 -1.40
CA VAL A 107 -24.58 -0.07 -0.75
C VAL A 107 -24.54 0.32 0.72
N ARG A 108 -23.49 -0.10 1.44
CA ARG A 108 -23.32 0.17 2.88
C ARG A 108 -22.46 1.39 3.14
N ARG A 109 -21.43 1.62 2.34
CA ARG A 109 -20.52 2.76 2.46
C ARG A 109 -20.17 3.32 1.09
N ASN A 110 -19.99 4.63 1.04
CA ASN A 110 -19.63 5.33 -0.20
C ASN A 110 -18.23 4.87 -0.69
N PRO A 111 -18.07 4.47 -1.96
CA PRO A 111 -16.81 3.98 -2.52
C PRO A 111 -15.65 4.96 -2.44
N PHE A 112 -15.95 6.25 -2.30
CA PHE A 112 -14.99 7.36 -2.31
C PHE A 112 -14.86 8.03 -0.93
N ASN A 113 -15.24 7.33 0.14
CA ASN A 113 -15.27 7.87 1.49
C ASN A 113 -14.77 6.84 2.50
N GLU A 114 -13.47 6.57 2.46
CA GLU A 114 -12.79 5.75 3.47
C GLU A 114 -12.65 6.49 4.80
N TYR A 115 -13.77 6.60 5.50
CA TYR A 115 -13.84 7.35 6.74
C TYR A 115 -13.12 6.64 7.89
N GLU A 116 -12.47 7.44 8.74
CA GLU A 116 -11.81 7.01 9.98
C GLU A 116 -12.18 8.01 11.08
N CYS A 117 -11.38 9.03 11.37
CA CYS A 117 -11.77 10.12 12.28
C CYS A 117 -12.63 11.19 11.57
N GLY A 118 -13.65 10.74 10.83
CA GLY A 118 -14.51 11.54 9.95
C GLY A 118 -14.35 11.18 8.47
N HIS A 119 -15.21 11.78 7.63
CA HIS A 119 -15.33 11.47 6.19
C HIS A 119 -14.19 12.00 5.31
N TRP A 120 -13.33 12.86 5.85
CA TRP A 120 -12.25 13.53 5.11
C TRP A 120 -10.89 13.21 5.70
N TYR A 121 -10.78 12.05 6.34
CA TYR A 121 -9.57 11.69 7.06
C TYR A 121 -8.47 11.28 6.08
N ALA A 122 -7.35 12.01 6.09
CA ALA A 122 -6.32 11.90 5.06
C ALA A 122 -5.56 10.56 5.06
N ARG A 123 -5.69 9.73 6.10
CA ARG A 123 -4.86 8.52 6.25
C ARG A 123 -5.04 7.52 5.11
N ALA A 124 -6.23 7.46 4.50
CA ALA A 124 -6.49 6.60 3.34
C ALA A 124 -5.67 7.01 2.09
N LEU A 125 -5.10 8.22 2.04
CA LEU A 125 -4.18 8.64 0.99
C LEU A 125 -2.86 7.83 0.98
N SER A 126 -2.59 7.06 2.04
CA SER A 126 -1.54 6.02 2.02
C SER A 126 -1.74 4.98 0.91
N SER A 127 -2.95 4.84 0.35
CA SER A 127 -3.22 4.09 -0.88
C SER A 127 -2.34 4.50 -2.06
N TYR A 128 -1.86 5.75 -2.09
CA TYR A 128 -0.91 6.20 -3.12
C TYR A 128 0.40 5.39 -3.10
N GLY A 129 0.79 4.85 -1.93
CA GLY A 129 1.92 3.94 -1.78
C GLY A 129 1.77 2.63 -2.55
N LEU A 130 0.55 2.20 -2.89
CA LEU A 130 0.32 1.00 -3.70
C LEU A 130 0.91 1.13 -5.11
N ILE A 131 0.94 2.35 -5.66
CA ILE A 131 1.49 2.62 -6.99
C ILE A 131 2.97 2.24 -7.00
N GLN A 132 3.76 2.79 -6.07
CA GLN A 132 5.17 2.46 -5.95
C GLN A 132 5.36 1.01 -5.50
N GLY A 133 4.52 0.49 -4.60
CA GLY A 133 4.65 -0.89 -4.13
C GLY A 133 4.47 -1.94 -5.21
N LEU A 134 3.58 -1.73 -6.18
CA LEU A 134 3.35 -2.66 -7.29
C LEU A 134 4.34 -2.48 -8.44
N THR A 135 4.74 -1.24 -8.72
CA THR A 135 5.43 -0.90 -9.97
C THR A 135 6.89 -0.50 -9.78
N GLY A 136 7.30 -0.21 -8.55
CA GLY A 136 8.60 0.40 -8.22
C GLY A 136 8.80 1.79 -8.83
N VAL A 137 7.76 2.37 -9.47
CA VAL A 137 7.84 3.68 -10.11
C VAL A 137 8.14 4.74 -9.06
N ARG A 138 9.29 5.38 -9.18
CA ARG A 138 9.65 6.60 -8.46
C ARG A 138 10.57 7.45 -9.31
N TYR A 139 10.52 8.76 -9.10
CA TYR A 139 11.41 9.71 -9.76
C TYR A 139 12.26 10.42 -8.72
N ASP A 140 13.57 10.40 -8.93
CA ASP A 140 14.53 11.18 -8.17
C ASP A 140 14.79 12.50 -8.92
N ALA A 141 14.35 13.61 -8.34
CA ALA A 141 14.48 14.93 -8.93
C ALA A 141 15.89 15.53 -8.85
N VAL A 142 16.74 15.02 -7.94
CA VAL A 142 18.13 15.48 -7.78
C VAL A 142 18.98 14.89 -8.90
N ASP A 143 18.94 13.56 -9.02
CA ASP A 143 19.70 12.82 -10.03
C ASP A 143 18.99 12.73 -11.38
N LYS A 144 17.74 13.19 -11.45
CA LYS A 144 16.89 13.16 -12.65
C LYS A 144 16.72 11.73 -13.18
N THR A 145 16.51 10.80 -12.24
CA THR A 145 16.48 9.37 -12.52
C THR A 145 15.08 8.82 -12.31
N LEU A 146 14.51 8.20 -13.35
CA LEU A 146 13.29 7.41 -13.26
C LEU A 146 13.64 5.97 -12.91
N TYR A 147 13.10 5.47 -11.81
CA TYR A 147 13.22 4.09 -11.40
C TYR A 147 11.94 3.33 -11.68
N ILE A 148 12.07 2.09 -12.15
CA ILE A 148 10.98 1.13 -12.31
C ILE A 148 11.48 -0.22 -11.79
N ASP A 149 10.83 -0.75 -10.76
CA ASP A 149 11.13 -2.08 -10.21
C ASP A 149 9.82 -2.81 -9.97
N SER A 150 9.30 -3.38 -11.05
CA SER A 150 7.92 -3.84 -11.12
C SER A 150 7.77 -5.26 -10.59
N GLU A 151 6.86 -5.43 -9.65
CA GLU A 151 6.44 -6.73 -9.11
C GLU A 151 5.25 -7.32 -9.90
N ILE A 152 4.69 -6.55 -10.83
CA ILE A 152 3.53 -6.95 -11.67
C ILE A 152 3.92 -7.29 -13.12
N GLY A 153 5.21 -7.42 -13.38
CA GLY A 153 5.75 -7.83 -14.68
C GLY A 153 6.17 -6.67 -15.59
N SER A 154 6.35 -6.98 -16.87
CA SER A 154 6.99 -6.11 -17.87
C SER A 154 6.04 -5.35 -18.79
N ASP A 155 4.74 -5.37 -18.51
CA ASP A 155 3.72 -4.64 -19.27
C ASP A 155 2.69 -4.06 -18.32
N PHE A 156 2.78 -2.76 -18.08
CA PHE A 156 1.85 -2.03 -17.22
C PHE A 156 1.90 -0.53 -17.51
N LYS A 157 0.84 0.15 -17.08
CA LYS A 157 0.74 1.60 -17.09
C LYS A 157 0.43 2.07 -15.67
N SER A 158 1.20 3.03 -15.20
CA SER A 158 1.15 3.62 -13.87
C SER A 158 1.00 5.14 -13.96
N PHE A 159 0.59 5.74 -12.84
CA PHE A 159 0.49 7.18 -12.68
C PHE A 159 1.74 7.72 -11.99
N LEU A 160 2.25 8.85 -12.47
CA LEU A 160 3.33 9.60 -11.85
C LEU A 160 2.93 11.06 -11.73
N SER A 161 3.12 11.61 -10.54
CA SER A 161 2.96 13.03 -10.24
C SER A 161 4.24 13.53 -9.57
N THR A 162 4.74 14.65 -10.06
CA THR A 162 5.95 15.33 -9.59
C THR A 162 5.65 16.82 -9.42
N GLU A 163 6.61 17.58 -8.91
CA GLU A 163 6.47 19.05 -8.82
C GLU A 163 6.19 19.69 -10.20
N THR A 164 6.84 19.20 -11.26
CA THR A 164 6.83 19.85 -12.58
C THR A 164 5.73 19.35 -13.50
N GLY A 165 4.93 18.38 -13.07
CA GLY A 165 3.86 17.82 -13.90
C GLY A 165 3.40 16.43 -13.49
N PHE A 166 2.42 15.92 -14.22
CA PHE A 166 1.90 14.56 -14.06
C PHE A 166 1.67 13.88 -15.40
N GLY A 167 1.72 12.55 -15.38
CA GLY A 167 1.62 11.75 -16.58
C GLY A 167 1.44 10.27 -16.32
N SER A 168 1.53 9.51 -17.40
CA SER A 168 1.59 8.06 -17.34
C SER A 168 3.02 7.58 -17.57
N VAL A 169 3.40 6.53 -16.85
CA VAL A 169 4.71 5.89 -16.95
C VAL A 169 4.54 4.39 -16.82
N GLY A 170 5.46 3.60 -17.34
CA GLY A 170 5.43 2.16 -17.10
C GLY A 170 6.35 1.41 -18.04
N LEU A 171 6.07 0.12 -18.21
CA LEU A 171 6.76 -0.74 -19.15
C LEU A 171 5.79 -1.19 -20.25
N LYS A 172 6.28 -1.26 -21.49
CA LYS A 172 5.59 -1.88 -22.61
C LYS A 172 6.53 -2.89 -23.25
N ASN A 173 6.24 -4.18 -23.13
CA ASN A 173 7.16 -5.26 -23.54
C ASN A 173 8.57 -5.10 -22.94
N GLY A 174 8.65 -4.70 -21.66
CA GLY A 174 9.91 -4.46 -20.95
C GLY A 174 10.62 -3.16 -21.30
N LYS A 175 10.11 -2.34 -22.21
CA LYS A 175 10.67 -1.02 -22.52
C LYS A 175 10.00 0.06 -21.69
N PRO A 176 10.75 0.92 -20.98
CA PRO A 176 10.16 2.01 -20.24
C PRO A 176 9.53 3.04 -21.17
N PHE A 177 8.47 3.71 -20.73
CA PHE A 177 7.89 4.84 -21.43
C PHE A 177 7.40 5.90 -20.44
N VAL A 178 7.37 7.16 -20.89
CA VAL A 178 6.76 8.28 -20.17
C VAL A 178 5.90 9.09 -21.13
N ASP A 179 4.69 9.41 -20.70
CA ASP A 179 3.69 10.17 -21.44
C ASP A 179 3.11 11.25 -20.52
N MET A 180 3.76 12.42 -20.51
CA MET A 180 3.34 13.57 -19.71
C MET A 180 2.02 14.14 -20.23
N LYS A 181 1.07 14.36 -19.32
CA LYS A 181 -0.24 14.94 -19.63
C LYS A 181 -0.30 16.43 -19.32
N MET A 182 0.47 16.87 -18.34
CA MET A 182 0.65 18.28 -18.01
C MET A 182 2.07 18.49 -17.50
N GLY A 183 2.70 19.57 -17.94
CA GLY A 183 4.07 19.91 -17.56
C GLY A 183 5.11 19.04 -18.26
N GLU A 184 6.32 19.03 -17.71
CA GLU A 184 7.49 18.34 -18.27
C GLU A 184 8.20 17.55 -17.17
N LEU A 185 8.95 16.52 -17.56
CA LEU A 185 9.75 15.71 -16.66
C LEU A 185 11.15 15.56 -17.27
N ASP A 186 12.13 16.20 -16.65
CA ASP A 186 13.53 16.14 -17.09
C ASP A 186 14.18 14.84 -16.63
N ILE A 187 14.30 13.86 -17.52
CA ILE A 187 14.86 12.54 -17.23
C ILE A 187 16.21 12.40 -17.90
N ARG A 188 17.24 12.12 -17.09
CA ARG A 188 18.60 11.82 -17.56
C ARG A 188 18.91 10.34 -17.58
N HIS A 189 18.38 9.60 -16.61
CA HIS A 189 18.62 8.17 -16.45
C HIS A 189 17.30 7.43 -16.23
N VAL A 190 17.19 6.23 -16.78
CA VAL A 190 16.11 5.30 -16.47
C VAL A 190 16.68 3.99 -16.00
N ILE A 191 16.31 3.58 -14.80
CA ILE A 191 16.76 2.35 -14.17
C ILE A 191 15.56 1.41 -14.07
N VAL A 192 15.61 0.29 -14.79
CA VAL A 192 14.60 -0.76 -14.74
C VAL A 192 15.20 -2.00 -14.09
N SER A 193 14.71 -2.38 -12.91
CA SER A 193 15.21 -3.50 -12.10
C SER A 193 16.75 -3.54 -12.00
N GLY A 194 17.32 -2.39 -11.66
CA GLY A 194 18.76 -2.19 -11.48
C GLY A 194 19.58 -2.05 -12.76
N LYS A 195 18.96 -2.01 -13.95
CA LYS A 195 19.64 -1.85 -15.24
C LYS A 195 19.30 -0.51 -15.88
N GLU A 196 20.31 0.18 -16.39
CA GLU A 196 20.09 1.40 -17.17
C GLU A 196 19.47 1.05 -18.53
N MET A 197 18.42 1.80 -18.89
CA MET A 197 17.67 1.64 -20.14
C MET A 197 17.40 3.01 -20.78
N GLN A 198 17.08 2.98 -22.07
CA GLN A 198 16.59 4.17 -22.80
C GLN A 198 15.06 4.22 -22.78
N LEU A 199 14.52 5.43 -22.68
CA LEU A 199 13.09 5.73 -22.90
C LEU A 199 12.69 5.59 -24.36
#